data_AF-A0A9P7F5Y3-F1
#
_entry.id   AF-A0A9P7F5Y3-F1
#
_cell.length_a   1.000
_cell.length_b   1.000
_cell.length_c   1.000
_cell.angle_alpha   90.00
_cell.angle_beta   90.00
_cell.angle_gamma   90.00
#
_symmetry.space_group_name_H-M   'P 1'
#
loop_
_entity.id
_entity.type
_entity.pdbx_description
1 polymer ?
#
loop_
_entity_poly.entity_id
_entity_poly.type
_entity_poly.pdbx_seq_one_letter_code
_entity_poly.pdbx_strand_id
1 'polypeptide(L)'
;MYDDNAFKDVMFSWLENIISWPRTRASTADAKKPSRAAGELDPLLDKQPQVVDLDDQSFQYEFMEFLTRLVVECNWHIHSDTCYKHLRNNEPRGDATCRMRMDGKLQEKTIIDKESGSIELWQWCGHINNFMDLILFLMQCNTDTQFIGSGEAAKAAVFYITKYITKGDVPLYIGLQVLDYATKMHEAKYVDIEDTSDARMAQNLIMKLVNAMMGRQETSHQQVMSYLVGGGDHYTSHTFQTFKWFEFTNAIDKFECKVCDLNNDDAEDDEESMYIEESVTVGISSETFMSDVQDYMLRPLDENFDQFCLWDFMESTVKVKGKMDDQSTNNPESDNDLFGEEITDKKHKHKKMP
;
A
#
# COMPACT_ATOMS: atom_id res chain seq x y z
N MET A 1 28.90 -27.85 -3.65
CA MET A 1 28.15 -27.36 -4.84
C MET A 1 29.01 -27.36 -6.09
N TYR A 2 30.24 -26.82 -6.07
CA TYR A 2 31.10 -26.79 -7.27
C TYR A 2 31.66 -28.13 -7.73
N ASP A 3 31.89 -29.10 -6.84
CA ASP A 3 32.53 -30.36 -7.23
C ASP A 3 31.55 -31.52 -7.42
N ASP A 4 30.28 -31.31 -7.08
CA ASP A 4 29.21 -32.29 -7.20
C ASP A 4 28.38 -32.03 -8.46
N ASN A 5 28.72 -32.73 -9.54
CA ASN A 5 28.02 -32.59 -10.81
C ASN A 5 26.56 -33.08 -10.72
N ALA A 6 26.26 -34.10 -9.91
CA ALA A 6 24.90 -34.60 -9.77
C ALA A 6 24.00 -33.54 -9.12
N PHE A 7 24.49 -32.87 -8.08
CA PHE A 7 23.77 -31.76 -7.46
C PHE A 7 23.57 -30.59 -8.43
N LYS A 8 24.58 -30.23 -9.23
CA LYS A 8 24.45 -29.17 -10.23
C LYS A 8 23.37 -29.48 -11.26
N ASP A 9 23.37 -30.70 -11.81
CA ASP A 9 22.42 -31.09 -12.84
C ASP A 9 20.98 -31.02 -12.29
N VAL A 10 20.77 -31.48 -11.05
CA VAL A 10 19.47 -31.37 -10.36
C VAL A 10 19.08 -29.90 -10.15
N MET A 11 20.01 -29.06 -9.68
CA MET A 11 19.76 -27.64 -9.44
C MET A 11 19.44 -26.88 -10.74
N PHE A 12 20.21 -27.12 -11.81
CA PHE A 12 19.98 -26.49 -13.11
C PHE A 12 18.65 -26.94 -13.71
N SER A 13 18.35 -28.24 -13.66
CA SER A 13 17.05 -28.74 -14.13
C SER A 13 15.88 -28.16 -13.34
N TRP A 14 16.03 -27.96 -12.02
CA TRP A 14 15.03 -27.30 -11.20
C TRP A 14 14.83 -25.83 -11.58
N LEU A 15 15.93 -25.08 -11.75
CA LEU A 15 15.86 -23.67 -12.16
C LEU A 15 15.25 -23.51 -13.56
N GLU A 16 15.65 -24.36 -14.51
CA GLU A 16 15.15 -24.34 -15.89
C GLU A 16 13.69 -24.78 -16.01
N ASN A 17 13.15 -25.44 -14.99
CA ASN A 17 11.72 -25.78 -14.91
C ASN A 17 10.89 -24.59 -14.41
N ILE A 18 11.45 -23.77 -13.53
CA ILE A 18 10.74 -22.63 -12.92
C ILE A 18 10.90 -21.36 -13.75
N ILE A 19 12.13 -21.08 -14.18
CA ILE A 19 12.50 -19.87 -14.88
C ILE A 19 12.55 -20.20 -16.37
N SER A 20 11.49 -19.80 -17.05
CA SER A 20 11.33 -19.97 -18.48
C SER A 20 12.01 -18.86 -19.27
N TRP A 21 12.32 -19.20 -20.51
CA TRP A 21 12.76 -18.31 -21.57
C TRP A 21 11.93 -18.61 -22.83
N PRO A 22 11.94 -17.72 -23.84
CA PRO A 22 11.24 -17.94 -25.10
C PRO A 22 11.76 -19.21 -25.79
N ARG A 23 10.88 -20.19 -26.01
CA ARG A 23 11.25 -21.46 -26.66
C ARG A 23 11.37 -21.35 -28.18
N THR A 24 10.86 -20.27 -28.76
CA THR A 24 10.98 -19.95 -30.18
C THR A 24 12.29 -19.23 -30.48
N ARG A 25 13.04 -19.75 -31.46
CA ARG A 25 14.32 -19.21 -31.91
C ARG A 25 14.11 -17.86 -32.61
N ALA A 26 14.10 -16.76 -31.85
CA ALA A 26 14.34 -15.44 -32.40
C ALA A 26 15.85 -15.36 -32.71
N SER A 27 16.23 -15.86 -33.88
CA SER A 27 17.59 -15.79 -34.38
C SER A 27 18.04 -14.33 -34.46
N THR A 28 18.95 -13.94 -33.57
CA THR A 28 20.04 -12.95 -33.68
C THR A 28 20.10 -11.95 -32.52
N ALA A 29 21.31 -11.50 -32.23
CA ALA A 29 21.64 -10.42 -31.28
C ALA A 29 21.02 -9.05 -31.64
N ASP A 30 20.35 -8.93 -32.79
CA ASP A 30 19.70 -7.71 -33.29
C ASP A 30 18.17 -7.90 -33.47
N ALA A 31 17.59 -8.91 -32.81
CA ALA A 31 16.17 -9.17 -32.93
C ALA A 31 15.36 -7.95 -32.48
N LYS A 32 14.52 -7.42 -33.36
CA LYS A 32 13.53 -6.39 -33.00
C LYS A 32 12.28 -7.08 -32.49
N LYS A 33 11.55 -6.42 -31.58
CA LYS A 33 10.22 -6.88 -31.16
C LYS A 33 9.39 -7.16 -32.41
N PRO A 34 8.86 -8.38 -32.59
CA PRO A 34 7.92 -8.68 -33.65
C PRO A 34 6.75 -7.69 -33.60
N SER A 35 6.47 -7.05 -34.73
CA SER A 35 5.30 -6.18 -34.88
C SER A 35 4.04 -7.05 -34.98
N ARG A 36 2.97 -6.65 -34.30
CA ARG A 36 1.64 -7.25 -34.49
C ARG A 36 1.17 -7.05 -35.93
N ALA A 37 0.44 -8.02 -36.46
CA ALA A 37 -0.16 -7.88 -37.78
C ALA A 37 -1.28 -6.82 -37.75
N ALA A 38 -1.53 -6.19 -38.91
CA ALA A 38 -2.60 -5.19 -39.00
C ALA A 38 -3.97 -5.84 -38.75
N GLY A 39 -4.70 -5.37 -37.74
CA GLY A 39 -6.02 -5.90 -37.35
C GLY A 39 -5.98 -7.01 -36.31
N GLU A 40 -4.79 -7.45 -35.88
CA GLU A 40 -4.63 -8.37 -34.75
C GLU A 40 -4.92 -7.64 -33.43
N LEU A 41 -5.73 -8.26 -32.57
CA LEU A 41 -6.03 -7.72 -31.25
C LEU A 41 -4.84 -7.88 -30.32
N ASP A 42 -4.80 -7.05 -29.29
CA ASP A 42 -3.79 -7.18 -28.23
C ASP A 42 -3.99 -8.52 -27.49
N PRO A 43 -2.98 -9.39 -27.39
CA PRO A 43 -3.09 -10.64 -26.63
C PRO A 43 -3.55 -10.45 -25.18
N LEU A 44 -3.32 -9.26 -24.61
CA LEU A 44 -3.78 -8.88 -23.27
C LEU A 44 -5.30 -8.76 -23.14
N LEU A 45 -6.00 -8.62 -24.27
CA LEU A 45 -7.47 -8.53 -24.32
C LEU A 45 -8.13 -9.87 -24.60
N ASP A 46 -7.34 -10.89 -24.96
CA ASP A 46 -7.86 -12.21 -25.27
C ASP A 46 -8.26 -12.96 -24.00
N LYS A 47 -9.32 -13.76 -24.12
CA LYS A 47 -9.74 -14.64 -23.04
C LYS A 47 -8.68 -15.73 -22.84
N GLN A 48 -8.17 -15.85 -21.62
CA GLN A 48 -7.26 -16.94 -21.25
C GLN A 48 -7.90 -18.31 -21.51
N PRO A 49 -7.15 -19.30 -22.02
CA PRO A 49 -7.64 -20.68 -22.11
C PRO A 49 -8.05 -21.17 -20.73
N GLN A 50 -9.21 -21.83 -20.67
CA GLN A 50 -9.78 -22.34 -19.41
C GLN A 50 -9.73 -23.86 -19.41
N VAL A 51 -9.26 -24.43 -18.30
CA VAL A 51 -9.23 -25.89 -18.09
C VAL A 51 -10.63 -26.53 -18.08
N VAL A 52 -11.68 -25.72 -17.90
CA VAL A 52 -13.08 -26.18 -17.94
C VAL A 52 -13.57 -26.35 -19.38
N ASP A 53 -13.01 -25.59 -20.31
CA ASP A 53 -13.48 -25.50 -21.70
C ASP A 53 -12.72 -26.47 -22.64
N LEU A 54 -11.57 -26.99 -22.20
CA LEU A 54 -10.62 -27.76 -23.03
C LEU A 54 -10.18 -29.04 -22.32
N ASP A 55 -9.88 -30.09 -23.09
CA ASP A 55 -9.14 -31.24 -22.55
C ASP A 55 -7.68 -30.88 -22.26
N ASP A 56 -6.99 -31.73 -21.49
CA ASP A 56 -5.62 -31.48 -21.04
C ASP A 56 -4.63 -31.19 -22.18
N GLN A 57 -4.75 -31.90 -23.31
CA GLN A 57 -3.82 -31.76 -24.42
C GLN A 57 -4.10 -30.47 -25.21
N SER A 58 -5.37 -30.17 -25.47
CA SER A 58 -5.75 -28.89 -26.10
C SER A 58 -5.46 -27.70 -25.20
N PHE A 59 -5.71 -27.80 -23.89
CA PHE A 59 -5.34 -26.76 -22.93
C PHE A 59 -3.85 -26.49 -22.95
N GLN A 60 -3.02 -27.53 -22.93
CA GLN A 60 -1.57 -27.37 -22.96
C GLN A 60 -1.09 -26.67 -24.24
N TYR A 61 -1.68 -26.98 -25.39
CA TYR A 61 -1.36 -26.32 -26.65
C TYR A 61 -1.74 -24.83 -26.63
N GLU A 62 -3.00 -24.53 -26.28
CA GLU A 62 -3.50 -23.15 -26.22
C GLU A 62 -2.78 -22.32 -25.15
N PHE A 63 -2.44 -22.92 -24.02
CA PHE A 63 -1.64 -22.29 -22.97
C PHE A 63 -0.26 -21.85 -23.50
N MET A 64 0.45 -22.73 -24.22
CA MET A 64 1.76 -22.43 -24.78
C MET A 64 1.71 -21.41 -25.92
N GLU A 65 0.65 -21.45 -26.74
CA GLU A 65 0.39 -20.47 -27.80
C GLU A 65 0.16 -19.07 -27.21
N PHE A 66 -0.76 -19.00 -26.24
CA PHE A 66 -1.09 -17.77 -25.52
C PHE A 66 0.13 -17.18 -24.80
N LEU A 67 0.90 -18.02 -24.08
CA LEU A 67 2.13 -17.60 -23.43
C LEU A 67 3.16 -17.04 -24.42
N THR A 68 3.35 -17.68 -25.57
CA THR A 68 4.31 -17.20 -26.57
C THR A 68 3.97 -15.79 -27.02
N ARG A 69 2.67 -15.50 -27.22
CA ARG A 69 2.19 -14.15 -27.57
C ARG A 69 2.40 -13.15 -26.43
N LEU A 70 2.08 -13.53 -25.18
CA LEU A 70 2.31 -12.69 -24.00
C LEU A 70 3.78 -12.35 -23.77
N VAL A 71 4.69 -13.32 -23.94
CA VAL A 71 6.13 -13.11 -23.76
C VAL A 71 6.64 -12.04 -24.72
N VAL A 72 6.23 -12.11 -25.99
CA VAL A 72 6.61 -11.11 -26.99
C VAL A 72 6.01 -9.74 -26.65
N GLU A 73 4.75 -9.70 -26.21
CA GLU A 73 4.09 -8.43 -25.94
C GLU A 73 4.64 -7.75 -24.67
N CYS A 74 4.74 -8.50 -23.58
CA CYS A 74 5.02 -7.98 -22.23
C CYS A 74 6.50 -7.95 -21.85
N ASN A 75 7.25 -8.97 -22.24
CA ASN A 75 8.62 -9.19 -21.73
C ASN A 75 9.69 -8.79 -22.74
N TRP A 76 9.32 -8.41 -23.97
CA TRP A 76 10.27 -7.89 -24.93
C TRP A 76 10.72 -6.48 -24.55
N HIS A 77 11.99 -6.36 -24.22
CA HIS A 77 12.62 -5.10 -23.88
C HIS A 77 12.84 -4.23 -25.12
N ILE A 78 12.27 -3.03 -25.09
CA ILE A 78 12.52 -1.98 -26.07
C ILE A 78 13.26 -0.88 -25.34
N HIS A 79 14.45 -0.52 -25.83
CA HIS A 79 15.20 0.56 -25.22
C HIS A 79 14.45 1.88 -25.28
N SER A 80 14.39 2.53 -24.13
CA SER A 80 13.81 3.85 -23.92
C SER A 80 14.82 4.76 -23.21
N ASP A 81 14.51 6.04 -23.04
CA ASP A 81 15.39 6.97 -22.31
C ASP A 81 15.71 6.51 -20.88
N THR A 82 14.82 5.72 -20.24
CA THR A 82 15.06 5.19 -18.90
C THR A 82 16.20 4.17 -18.86
N CYS A 83 16.47 3.48 -19.97
CA CYS A 83 17.59 2.56 -20.10
C CYS A 83 18.94 3.28 -19.96
N TYR A 84 18.96 4.56 -20.32
CA TYR A 84 20.16 5.40 -20.35
C TYR A 84 20.15 6.48 -19.27
N LYS A 85 19.28 6.36 -18.25
CA LYS A 85 19.13 7.35 -17.17
C LYS A 85 20.43 7.64 -16.42
N HIS A 86 21.32 6.66 -16.32
CA HIS A 86 22.61 6.79 -15.61
C HIS A 86 23.79 6.97 -16.56
N LEU A 87 23.52 7.10 -17.86
CA LEU A 87 24.52 7.28 -18.89
C LEU A 87 25.05 8.71 -18.85
N ARG A 88 26.37 8.88 -18.99
CA ARG A 88 26.96 10.22 -19.16
C ARG A 88 26.68 10.73 -20.58
N ASN A 89 26.64 12.05 -20.76
CA ASN A 89 26.31 12.68 -22.06
C ASN A 89 27.15 12.20 -23.26
N ASN A 90 28.36 11.68 -23.03
CA ASN A 90 29.28 11.24 -24.09
C ASN A 90 29.37 9.72 -24.25
N GLU A 91 28.65 8.94 -23.46
CA GLU A 91 28.65 7.48 -23.56
C GLU A 91 27.62 7.04 -24.62
N PRO A 92 27.93 6.04 -25.47
CA PRO A 92 27.03 5.60 -26.52
C PRO A 92 25.80 4.90 -25.94
N ARG A 93 24.64 5.14 -26.55
CA ARG A 93 23.40 4.40 -26.26
C ARG A 93 23.41 3.08 -27.01
N GLY A 94 23.21 1.97 -26.31
CA GLY A 94 23.02 0.65 -26.89
C GLY A 94 22.89 -0.42 -25.82
N ASP A 95 22.82 -1.68 -26.25
CA ASP A 95 22.62 -2.84 -25.38
C ASP A 95 23.67 -2.93 -24.26
N ALA A 96 24.94 -2.71 -24.60
CA ALA A 96 26.05 -2.71 -23.64
C ALA A 96 25.94 -1.63 -22.54
N THR A 97 25.18 -0.56 -22.78
CA THR A 97 24.96 0.53 -21.83
C THR A 97 23.55 0.56 -21.26
N CYS A 98 22.76 -0.48 -21.52
CA CYS A 98 21.44 -0.61 -20.98
C CYS A 98 21.49 -0.85 -19.46
N ARG A 99 20.90 0.08 -18.69
CA ARG A 99 20.76 -0.06 -17.23
C ARG A 99 20.05 -1.36 -16.82
N MET A 100 19.11 -1.83 -17.62
CA MET A 100 18.36 -3.07 -17.37
C MET A 100 19.17 -4.33 -17.69
N ARG A 101 20.43 -4.19 -18.13
CA ARG A 101 21.33 -5.29 -18.50
C ARG A 101 20.80 -6.17 -19.64
N MET A 102 19.96 -5.59 -20.50
CA MET A 102 19.57 -6.17 -21.78
C MET A 102 20.70 -5.95 -22.78
N ASP A 103 21.78 -6.72 -22.59
CA ASP A 103 23.04 -6.57 -23.30
C ASP A 103 23.12 -7.39 -24.60
N GLY A 104 22.03 -8.07 -24.95
CA GLY A 104 21.92 -8.87 -26.17
C GLY A 104 22.72 -10.17 -26.13
N LYS A 105 23.39 -10.50 -25.00
CA LYS A 105 24.16 -11.73 -24.89
C LYS A 105 23.25 -12.95 -24.88
N LEU A 106 23.72 -13.99 -25.55
CA LEU A 106 23.08 -15.29 -25.59
C LEU A 106 23.91 -16.26 -24.78
N GLN A 107 23.23 -17.11 -24.01
CA GLN A 107 23.85 -18.13 -23.20
C GLN A 107 23.34 -19.49 -23.67
N GLU A 108 24.23 -20.35 -24.19
CA GLU A 108 23.82 -21.65 -24.76
C GLU A 108 23.60 -22.74 -23.72
N LYS A 109 24.10 -22.57 -22.48
CA LYS A 109 23.92 -23.50 -21.37
C LYS A 109 23.92 -22.78 -20.03
N THR A 110 23.16 -23.29 -19.07
CA THR A 110 23.26 -22.85 -17.68
C THR A 110 24.63 -23.20 -17.11
N ILE A 111 25.34 -22.21 -16.56
CA ILE A 111 26.66 -22.38 -15.94
C ILE A 111 26.72 -21.66 -14.60
N ILE A 112 27.68 -22.05 -13.77
CA ILE A 112 28.04 -21.28 -12.58
C ILE A 112 29.29 -20.48 -12.92
N ASP A 113 29.22 -19.16 -12.79
CA ASP A 113 30.39 -18.31 -12.88
C ASP A 113 31.32 -18.55 -11.69
N LYS A 114 32.58 -18.90 -11.98
CA LYS A 114 33.56 -19.36 -10.98
C LYS A 114 33.99 -18.25 -10.02
N GLU A 115 33.96 -16.99 -10.47
CA GLU A 115 34.41 -15.87 -9.67
C GLU A 115 33.31 -15.36 -8.74
N SER A 116 32.10 -15.12 -9.27
CA SER A 116 30.98 -14.60 -8.49
C SER A 116 30.16 -15.67 -7.77
N GLY A 117 30.23 -16.93 -8.20
CA GLY A 117 29.34 -17.99 -7.73
C GLY A 117 27.89 -17.82 -8.18
N SER A 118 27.62 -16.91 -9.11
CA SER A 118 26.28 -16.73 -9.69
C SER A 118 25.97 -17.82 -10.72
N ILE A 119 24.68 -18.16 -10.84
CA ILE A 119 24.20 -19.07 -11.87
C ILE A 119 23.76 -18.22 -13.05
N GLU A 120 24.46 -18.35 -14.17
CA GLU A 120 24.08 -17.77 -15.45
C GLU A 120 23.18 -18.78 -16.16
N LEU A 121 21.89 -18.45 -16.25
CA LEU A 121 20.89 -19.31 -16.86
C LEU A 121 21.03 -19.34 -18.38
N TRP A 122 20.60 -20.45 -18.96
CA TRP A 122 20.41 -20.60 -20.38
C TRP A 122 19.48 -19.52 -20.98
N GLN A 123 19.90 -18.85 -22.06
CA GLN A 123 19.16 -17.72 -22.65
C GLN A 123 19.33 -17.63 -24.18
N TRP A 124 18.22 -17.73 -24.93
CA TRP A 124 18.20 -17.65 -26.41
C TRP A 124 17.81 -16.29 -26.99
N CYS A 125 17.38 -15.35 -26.16
CA CYS A 125 17.07 -13.99 -26.58
C CYS A 125 17.56 -13.02 -25.51
N GLY A 126 18.53 -12.16 -25.86
CA GLY A 126 19.12 -11.17 -24.95
C GLY A 126 18.25 -9.93 -24.70
N HIS A 127 17.06 -9.87 -25.30
CA HIS A 127 16.11 -8.76 -25.16
C HIS A 127 14.82 -9.16 -24.44
N ILE A 128 14.71 -10.38 -23.93
CA ILE A 128 13.54 -10.83 -23.17
C ILE A 128 13.96 -11.12 -21.73
N ASN A 129 13.19 -10.58 -20.78
CA ASN A 129 13.35 -10.90 -19.36
C ASN A 129 13.09 -12.39 -19.11
N ASN A 130 13.73 -12.92 -18.07
CA ASN A 130 13.37 -14.23 -17.53
C ASN A 130 11.97 -14.16 -16.93
N PHE A 131 11.14 -15.18 -17.11
CA PHE A 131 9.78 -15.19 -16.58
C PHE A 131 9.40 -16.57 -16.05
N MET A 132 8.31 -16.62 -15.29
CA MET A 132 7.69 -17.89 -14.92
C MET A 132 6.39 -18.02 -15.69
N ASP A 133 6.23 -19.12 -16.44
CA ASP A 133 5.07 -19.39 -17.31
C ASP A 133 3.75 -19.11 -16.58
N LEU A 134 3.59 -19.66 -15.37
CA LEU A 134 2.36 -19.50 -14.59
C LEU A 134 2.08 -18.05 -14.19
N ILE A 135 3.10 -17.28 -13.78
CA ILE A 135 2.89 -15.89 -13.35
C ILE A 135 2.58 -15.02 -14.55
N LEU A 136 3.29 -15.21 -15.66
CA LEU A 136 3.02 -14.45 -16.87
C LEU A 136 1.62 -14.75 -17.40
N PHE A 137 1.19 -16.01 -17.36
CA PHE A 137 -0.17 -16.41 -17.75
C PHE A 137 -1.25 -15.72 -16.90
N LEU A 138 -1.08 -15.74 -15.57
CA LEU A 138 -2.07 -15.22 -14.63
C LEU A 138 -2.09 -13.68 -14.57
N MET A 139 -0.91 -13.06 -14.57
CA MET A 139 -0.75 -11.61 -14.35
C MET A 139 -0.77 -10.82 -15.66
N GLN A 140 -0.41 -11.45 -16.78
CA GLN A 140 -0.39 -10.84 -18.11
C GLN A 140 0.34 -9.49 -18.16
N CYS A 141 1.48 -9.41 -17.49
CA CYS A 141 2.26 -8.18 -17.43
C CYS A 141 3.75 -8.50 -17.54
N ASN A 142 4.58 -7.46 -17.68
CA ASN A 142 6.03 -7.63 -17.67
C ASN A 142 6.47 -8.26 -16.33
N THR A 143 7.17 -9.39 -16.41
CA THR A 143 7.74 -10.08 -15.24
C THR A 143 9.22 -10.33 -15.45
N ASP A 144 10.01 -10.16 -14.40
CA ASP A 144 11.42 -10.52 -14.35
C ASP A 144 11.67 -11.46 -13.18
N THR A 145 11.88 -12.74 -13.48
CA THR A 145 12.10 -13.79 -12.49
C THR A 145 13.58 -14.10 -12.37
N GLN A 146 14.15 -13.83 -11.19
CA GLN A 146 15.58 -14.01 -10.94
C GLN A 146 15.82 -14.96 -9.77
N PHE A 147 16.79 -15.86 -9.94
CA PHE A 147 17.25 -16.71 -8.86
C PHE A 147 18.30 -16.00 -7.99
N ILE A 148 18.05 -15.93 -6.67
CA ILE A 148 18.97 -15.34 -5.70
C ILE A 148 19.78 -16.46 -5.04
N GLY A 149 20.88 -16.84 -5.68
CA GLY A 149 21.74 -17.94 -5.21
C GLY A 149 22.97 -17.52 -4.40
N SER A 150 23.43 -16.27 -4.54
CA SER A 150 24.66 -15.78 -3.91
C SER A 150 24.39 -14.75 -2.82
N GLY A 151 25.30 -14.63 -1.85
CA GLY A 151 25.19 -13.66 -0.77
C GLY A 151 25.21 -12.20 -1.26
N GLU A 152 25.96 -11.92 -2.33
CA GLU A 152 25.98 -10.59 -2.96
C GLU A 152 24.66 -10.24 -3.63
N ALA A 153 24.08 -11.20 -4.38
CA ALA A 153 22.77 -11.04 -5.00
C ALA A 153 21.68 -10.86 -3.93
N ALA A 154 21.72 -11.63 -2.84
CA ALA A 154 20.79 -11.50 -1.74
C ALA A 154 20.88 -10.12 -1.07
N LYS A 155 22.11 -9.63 -0.81
CA LYS A 155 22.32 -8.29 -0.26
C LYS A 155 21.78 -7.21 -1.19
N ALA A 156 22.04 -7.30 -2.49
CA ALA A 156 21.52 -6.36 -3.49
C ALA A 156 19.98 -6.39 -3.56
N ALA A 157 19.38 -7.58 -3.53
CA ALA A 157 17.93 -7.77 -3.53
C ALA A 157 17.28 -7.14 -2.30
N VAL A 158 17.87 -7.30 -1.11
CA VAL A 158 17.38 -6.63 0.12
C VAL A 158 17.39 -5.12 -0.06
N PHE A 159 18.49 -4.52 -0.53
CA PHE A 159 18.52 -3.06 -0.75
C PHE A 159 17.52 -2.59 -1.81
N TYR A 160 17.30 -3.39 -2.84
CA TYR A 160 16.29 -3.11 -3.86
C TYR A 160 14.88 -3.15 -3.24
N ILE A 161 14.49 -4.27 -2.64
CA ILE A 161 13.17 -4.47 -2.03
C ILE A 161 12.91 -3.41 -0.96
N THR A 162 13.88 -3.13 -0.08
CA THR A 162 13.75 -2.07 0.93
C THR A 162 13.42 -0.74 0.27
N LYS A 163 14.13 -0.32 -0.81
CA LYS A 163 13.80 0.93 -1.50
C LYS A 163 12.41 0.96 -2.14
N TYR A 164 11.84 -0.19 -2.50
CA TYR A 164 10.46 -0.28 -3.00
C TYR A 164 9.43 -0.24 -1.88
N ILE A 165 9.68 -0.94 -0.77
CA ILE A 165 8.80 -0.94 0.40
C ILE A 165 8.82 0.44 1.06
N THR A 166 10.01 0.97 1.29
CA THR A 166 10.22 2.28 1.90
C THR A 166 10.20 3.40 0.87
N LYS A 167 9.57 3.21 -0.32
CA LYS A 167 9.57 4.18 -1.44
C LYS A 167 9.40 5.57 -0.86
N GLY A 168 10.52 6.30 -0.83
CA GLY A 168 10.74 7.34 0.16
C GLY A 168 9.73 8.46 0.04
N ASP A 169 9.47 9.10 1.17
CA ASP A 169 8.78 10.38 1.23
C ASP A 169 9.37 11.38 0.23
N VAL A 170 8.56 12.38 -0.12
CA VAL A 170 8.93 13.49 -1.00
C VAL A 170 10.36 13.96 -0.68
N PRO A 171 11.30 13.95 -1.65
CA PRO A 171 12.67 14.38 -1.41
C PRO A 171 12.71 15.73 -0.69
N LEU A 172 13.55 15.86 0.35
CA LEU A 172 13.57 17.04 1.22
C LEU A 172 13.64 18.36 0.44
N TYR A 173 14.44 18.43 -0.63
CA TYR A 173 14.55 19.64 -1.45
C TYR A 173 13.24 20.00 -2.16
N ILE A 174 12.45 19.01 -2.58
CA ILE A 174 11.11 19.24 -3.16
C ILE A 174 10.16 19.71 -2.06
N GLY A 175 10.20 19.07 -0.89
CA GLY A 175 9.41 19.48 0.28
C GLY A 175 9.67 20.93 0.68
N LEU A 176 10.94 21.33 0.79
CA LEU A 176 11.33 22.70 1.12
C LEU A 176 10.88 23.72 0.06
N GLN A 177 10.97 23.39 -1.23
CA GLN A 177 10.47 24.27 -2.30
C GLN A 177 8.96 24.47 -2.22
N VAL A 178 8.21 23.44 -1.86
CA VAL A 178 6.76 23.49 -1.69
C VAL A 178 6.39 24.38 -0.51
N LEU A 179 7.09 24.21 0.61
CA LEU A 179 6.89 25.02 1.81
C LEU A 179 7.22 26.49 1.55
N ASP A 180 8.36 26.79 0.92
CA ASP A 180 8.74 28.16 0.55
C ASP A 180 7.67 28.81 -0.36
N TYR A 181 7.20 28.09 -1.37
CA TYR A 181 6.13 28.57 -2.23
C TYR A 181 4.81 28.81 -1.49
N ALA A 182 4.40 27.88 -0.63
CA ALA A 182 3.17 27.99 0.16
C ALA A 182 3.23 29.15 1.16
N THR A 183 4.39 29.39 1.78
CA THR A 183 4.63 30.54 2.66
C THR A 183 4.52 31.86 1.89
N LYS A 184 5.17 31.98 0.73
CA LYS A 184 5.05 33.18 -0.12
C LYS A 184 3.61 33.47 -0.55
N MET A 185 2.86 32.42 -0.90
CA MET A 185 1.43 32.53 -1.24
C MET A 185 0.56 32.82 -0.02
N HIS A 186 1.00 32.47 1.18
CA HIS A 186 0.35 32.86 2.41
C HIS A 186 0.59 34.34 2.71
N GLU A 187 1.85 34.77 2.74
CA GLU A 187 2.24 36.16 2.95
C GLU A 187 1.49 37.10 2.01
N ALA A 188 1.51 36.83 0.70
CA ALA A 188 0.82 37.64 -0.31
C ALA A 188 -0.70 37.78 -0.08
N LYS A 189 -1.35 36.82 0.60
CA LYS A 189 -2.79 36.85 0.88
C LYS A 189 -3.15 37.79 2.05
N TYR A 190 -2.22 38.01 2.99
CA TYR A 190 -2.46 38.75 4.23
C TYR A 190 -1.77 40.13 4.26
N VAL A 191 -1.11 40.54 3.17
CA VAL A 191 -0.48 41.89 3.06
C VAL A 191 -1.47 43.02 3.34
N ASP A 192 -2.76 42.86 3.00
CA ASP A 192 -3.78 43.91 3.10
C ASP A 192 -4.91 43.60 4.14
N ILE A 193 -4.69 42.67 5.08
CA ILE A 193 -5.71 42.25 6.06
C ILE A 193 -5.25 42.56 7.48
N GLU A 194 -5.61 43.73 8.00
CA GLU A 194 -5.21 44.21 9.33
C GLU A 194 -5.97 43.54 10.50
N ASP A 195 -7.10 42.87 10.24
CA ASP A 195 -8.06 42.47 11.28
C ASP A 195 -8.17 40.95 11.50
N THR A 196 -7.04 40.25 11.43
CA THR A 196 -6.97 38.82 11.71
C THR A 196 -6.18 38.56 12.99
N SER A 197 -6.74 37.76 13.91
CA SER A 197 -5.99 37.23 15.06
C SER A 197 -4.75 36.46 14.57
N ASP A 198 -3.59 36.75 15.16
CA ASP A 198 -2.31 36.06 14.89
C ASP A 198 -2.44 34.54 15.00
N ALA A 199 -3.24 34.05 15.96
CA ALA A 199 -3.51 32.63 16.13
C ALA A 199 -4.23 32.02 14.92
N ARG A 200 -5.20 32.76 14.35
CA ARG A 200 -5.94 32.32 13.15
C ARG A 200 -5.06 32.37 11.90
N MET A 201 -4.14 33.33 11.80
CA MET A 201 -3.15 33.37 10.71
C MET A 201 -2.17 32.20 10.81
N ALA A 202 -1.65 31.90 12.00
CA ALA A 202 -0.76 30.78 12.22
C ALA A 202 -1.41 29.43 11.87
N GLN A 203 -2.66 29.19 12.31
CA GLN A 203 -3.41 27.99 11.95
C GLN A 203 -3.62 27.87 10.43
N ASN A 204 -3.98 28.96 9.75
CA ASN A 204 -4.14 28.98 8.30
C ASN A 204 -2.84 28.69 7.55
N LEU A 205 -1.71 29.21 8.03
CA LEU A 205 -0.39 28.91 7.48
C LEU A 205 -0.08 27.42 7.60
N ILE A 206 -0.23 26.85 8.80
CA ILE A 206 0.01 25.41 9.05
C ILE A 206 -0.85 24.56 8.11
N MET A 207 -2.15 24.86 8.01
CA MET A 207 -3.06 24.14 7.11
C MET A 207 -2.63 24.22 5.64
N LYS A 208 -2.19 25.41 5.16
CA LYS A 208 -1.67 25.54 3.79
C LYS A 208 -0.40 24.73 3.57
N LEU A 209 0.52 24.74 4.53
CA LEU A 209 1.77 23.98 4.45
C LEU A 209 1.50 22.47 4.42
N VAL A 210 0.62 21.99 5.30
CA VAL A 210 0.20 20.57 5.35
C VAL A 210 -0.46 20.16 4.04
N ASN A 211 -1.43 20.93 3.54
CA ASN A 211 -2.12 20.60 2.29
C ASN A 211 -1.17 20.62 1.08
N ALA A 212 -0.23 21.56 1.04
CA ALA A 212 0.77 21.63 -0.03
C ALA A 212 1.72 20.42 -0.01
N MET A 213 2.12 19.97 1.19
CA MET A 213 2.93 18.77 1.37
C MET A 213 2.17 17.48 1.03
N MET A 214 0.93 17.34 1.51
CA MET A 214 0.09 16.17 1.24
C MET A 214 -0.20 16.01 -0.25
N GLY A 215 -0.42 17.12 -0.98
CA GLY A 215 -0.63 17.07 -2.44
C GLY A 215 0.60 16.63 -3.24
N ARG A 216 1.79 16.58 -2.64
CA ARG A 216 3.04 16.11 -3.26
C ARG A 216 3.40 14.69 -2.84
N GLN A 217 2.73 14.13 -1.84
CA GLN A 217 2.99 12.79 -1.35
C GLN A 217 2.53 11.78 -2.39
N GLU A 218 3.48 11.02 -2.94
CA GLU A 218 3.15 9.90 -3.82
C GLU A 218 2.55 8.77 -2.98
N THR A 219 1.33 8.35 -3.30
CA THR A 219 0.76 7.12 -2.72
C THR A 219 1.09 5.94 -3.62
N SER A 220 1.48 4.81 -3.03
CA SER A 220 1.75 3.59 -3.77
C SER A 220 0.48 3.04 -4.41
N HIS A 221 0.54 2.59 -5.66
CA HIS A 221 -0.61 1.97 -6.35
C HIS A 221 -1.21 0.82 -5.53
N GLN A 222 -0.36 -0.01 -4.92
CA GLN A 222 -0.76 -1.14 -4.10
C GLN A 222 -1.54 -0.69 -2.87
N GLN A 223 -1.14 0.42 -2.24
CA GLN A 223 -1.87 1.02 -1.11
C GLN A 223 -3.25 1.51 -1.56
N VAL A 224 -3.33 2.20 -2.70
CA VAL A 224 -4.62 2.66 -3.25
C VAL A 224 -5.53 1.48 -3.56
N MET A 225 -5.03 0.44 -4.23
CA MET A 225 -5.82 -0.75 -4.56
C MET A 225 -6.28 -1.50 -3.31
N SER A 226 -5.43 -1.60 -2.29
CA SER A 226 -5.79 -2.23 -1.02
C SER A 226 -6.99 -1.52 -0.38
N TYR A 227 -7.02 -0.19 -0.39
CA TYR A 227 -8.19 0.57 0.06
C TYR A 227 -9.43 0.37 -0.84
N LEU A 228 -9.27 0.39 -2.17
CA LEU A 228 -10.39 0.21 -3.11
C LEU A 228 -11.05 -1.17 -3.00
N VAL A 229 -10.27 -2.22 -2.71
CA VAL A 229 -10.76 -3.60 -2.52
C VAL A 229 -11.26 -3.82 -1.08
N GLY A 230 -11.10 -2.85 -0.18
CA GLY A 230 -11.53 -2.94 1.22
C GLY A 230 -10.54 -3.66 2.15
N GLY A 231 -9.31 -3.90 1.70
CA GLY A 231 -8.22 -4.47 2.52
C GLY A 231 -7.55 -3.48 3.47
N GLY A 232 -7.70 -2.17 3.24
CA GLY A 232 -7.11 -1.12 4.09
C GLY A 232 -5.59 -0.99 3.91
N ASP A 233 -4.88 -0.52 4.93
CA ASP A 233 -3.42 -0.30 4.91
C ASP A 233 -2.61 -1.19 5.87
N HIS A 234 -3.26 -2.15 6.54
CA HIS A 234 -2.62 -2.99 7.52
C HIS A 234 -3.07 -4.45 7.38
N TYR A 235 -2.17 -5.36 7.76
CA TYR A 235 -2.48 -6.77 7.92
C TYR A 235 -2.45 -7.08 9.41
N THR A 236 -3.61 -7.33 10.01
CA THR A 236 -3.69 -7.72 11.41
C THR A 236 -4.48 -9.02 11.54
N SER A 237 -3.94 -9.94 12.36
CA SER A 237 -4.65 -11.17 12.74
C SER A 237 -5.69 -10.91 13.85
N HIS A 238 -5.62 -9.75 14.49
CA HIS A 238 -6.43 -9.35 15.63
C HIS A 238 -7.09 -8.00 15.37
N THR A 239 -8.21 -7.77 16.02
CA THR A 239 -8.88 -6.47 16.07
C THR A 239 -8.36 -5.68 17.27
N PHE A 240 -8.08 -4.41 17.06
CA PHE A 240 -7.59 -3.51 18.10
C PHE A 240 -8.62 -2.40 18.35
N GLN A 241 -8.61 -1.85 19.55
CA GLN A 241 -9.42 -0.70 19.90
C GLN A 241 -8.53 0.51 20.16
N THR A 242 -8.98 1.68 19.72
CA THR A 242 -8.25 2.92 19.95
C THR A 242 -8.32 3.28 21.42
N PHE A 243 -7.16 3.35 22.07
CA PHE A 243 -7.04 3.78 23.45
C PHE A 243 -6.32 5.12 23.52
N LYS A 244 -7.06 6.17 23.88
CA LYS A 244 -6.54 7.53 23.96
C LYS A 244 -5.87 7.79 25.30
N TRP A 245 -4.70 7.19 25.49
CA TRP A 245 -3.95 7.24 26.76
C TRP A 245 -3.82 8.66 27.35
N PHE A 246 -3.53 9.65 26.51
CA PHE A 246 -3.35 11.04 26.94
C PHE A 246 -4.59 11.64 27.64
N GLU A 247 -5.80 11.28 27.20
CA GLU A 247 -7.03 11.76 27.84
C GLU A 247 -7.15 11.22 29.27
N PHE A 248 -6.80 9.94 29.48
CA PHE A 248 -6.83 9.31 30.80
C PHE A 248 -5.73 9.83 31.73
N THR A 249 -4.49 10.00 31.24
CA THR A 249 -3.41 10.56 32.07
C THR A 249 -3.72 11.99 32.50
N ASN A 250 -4.22 12.83 31.59
CA ASN A 250 -4.63 14.20 31.93
C ASN A 250 -5.77 14.21 32.97
N ALA A 251 -6.70 13.26 32.89
CA ALA A 251 -7.76 13.13 33.89
C ALA A 251 -7.23 12.71 35.27
N ILE A 252 -6.24 11.81 35.31
CA ILE A 252 -5.55 11.41 36.54
C ILE A 252 -4.77 12.60 37.11
N ASP A 253 -3.98 13.31 36.30
CA ASP A 253 -3.21 14.48 36.73
C ASP A 253 -4.13 15.54 37.35
N LYS A 254 -5.27 15.82 36.70
CA LYS A 254 -6.29 16.73 37.24
C LYS A 254 -6.91 16.24 38.55
N PHE A 255 -7.11 14.93 38.70
CA PHE A 255 -7.62 14.34 39.93
C PHE A 255 -6.58 14.44 41.06
N GLU A 256 -5.31 14.13 40.77
CA GLU A 256 -4.22 14.23 41.73
C GLU A 256 -3.96 15.68 42.16
N CYS A 257 -4.01 16.65 41.24
CA CYS A 257 -3.94 18.07 41.59
C CYS A 257 -5.09 18.46 42.54
N LYS A 258 -6.34 18.09 42.22
CA LYS A 258 -7.49 18.36 43.11
C LYS A 258 -7.33 17.72 44.50
N VAL A 259 -6.80 16.51 44.58
CA VAL A 259 -6.55 15.84 45.86
C VAL A 259 -5.41 16.52 46.64
N CYS A 260 -4.39 17.02 45.96
CA CYS A 260 -3.31 17.80 46.59
C CYS A 260 -3.82 19.15 47.12
N ASP A 261 -4.67 19.85 46.37
CA ASP A 261 -5.26 21.15 46.76
C ASP A 261 -6.21 21.00 47.97
N LEU A 262 -6.98 19.91 48.04
CA LEU A 262 -7.86 19.62 49.18
C LEU A 262 -7.12 19.22 50.46
N ASN A 263 -5.84 18.83 50.37
CA ASN A 263 -5.02 18.45 51.52
C ASN A 263 -4.10 19.59 52.01
N ASN A 264 -4.06 20.72 51.30
CA ASN A 264 -3.36 21.93 51.71
C ASN A 264 -4.39 22.99 52.11
N ASP A 265 -4.66 23.14 53.41
CA ASP A 265 -5.54 24.19 53.98
C ASP A 265 -5.00 25.63 53.80
N ASP A 266 -3.90 25.84 53.07
CA ASP A 266 -3.19 27.13 52.90
C ASP A 266 -2.98 27.53 51.43
N ALA A 267 -3.78 27.02 50.48
CA ALA A 267 -3.71 27.50 49.10
C ALA A 267 -4.45 28.84 48.95
N GLU A 268 -3.68 29.95 48.87
CA GLU A 268 -4.17 31.24 48.39
C GLU A 268 -4.81 31.07 47.00
N ASP A 269 -5.96 31.71 46.79
CA ASP A 269 -6.74 31.73 45.55
C ASP A 269 -5.89 32.25 44.37
N ASP A 270 -5.15 31.37 43.69
CA ASP A 270 -4.60 31.64 42.36
C ASP A 270 -5.67 31.30 41.31
N GLU A 271 -6.38 32.35 40.87
CA GLU A 271 -7.40 32.35 39.80
C GLU A 271 -6.82 32.05 38.39
N GLU A 272 -5.98 31.02 38.22
CA GLU A 272 -5.51 30.62 36.89
C GLU A 272 -5.49 29.11 36.64
N SER A 273 -6.36 28.36 37.31
CA SER A 273 -6.79 27.07 36.77
C SER A 273 -7.83 27.31 35.68
N MET A 274 -7.46 27.10 34.42
CA MET A 274 -8.39 27.07 33.28
C MET A 274 -9.45 25.98 33.53
N TYR A 275 -10.55 26.35 34.18
CA TYR A 275 -11.72 25.51 34.35
C TYR A 275 -12.32 25.28 32.97
N ILE A 276 -11.97 24.15 32.33
CA ILE A 276 -12.91 23.53 31.40
C ILE A 276 -13.98 22.91 32.29
N GLU A 277 -14.98 23.71 32.63
CA GLU A 277 -16.25 23.20 33.12
C GLU A 277 -16.87 22.43 31.94
N GLU A 278 -16.50 21.17 31.81
CA GLU A 278 -17.07 20.27 30.80
C GLU A 278 -18.48 19.93 31.27
N SER A 279 -19.40 20.87 31.03
CA SER A 279 -20.81 20.72 31.35
C SER A 279 -21.36 19.51 30.59
N VAL A 280 -21.78 18.48 31.32
CA VAL A 280 -22.53 17.36 30.76
C VAL A 280 -23.92 17.90 30.42
N THR A 281 -24.10 18.34 29.18
CA THR A 281 -25.43 18.59 28.63
C THR A 281 -25.96 17.29 28.07
N VAL A 282 -26.83 16.61 28.83
CA VAL A 282 -27.71 15.57 28.27
C VAL A 282 -28.78 16.28 27.44
N GLY A 283 -28.39 16.74 26.25
CA GLY A 283 -29.28 17.33 25.27
C GLY A 283 -29.85 16.25 24.38
N ILE A 284 -31.18 16.12 24.34
CA ILE A 284 -31.91 15.23 23.42
C ILE A 284 -31.71 15.63 21.93
N SER A 285 -30.90 16.65 21.61
CA SER A 285 -30.69 17.09 20.23
C SER A 285 -29.36 17.81 19.92
N SER A 286 -28.29 17.62 20.69
CA SER A 286 -26.99 18.24 20.37
C SER A 286 -25.88 17.20 20.36
N GLU A 287 -25.05 17.21 19.31
CA GLU A 287 -23.91 16.32 19.10
C GLU A 287 -23.06 16.20 20.37
N THR A 288 -23.19 15.06 21.04
CA THR A 288 -22.48 14.78 22.28
C THR A 288 -21.05 14.36 21.94
N PHE A 289 -20.06 15.12 22.40
CA PHE A 289 -18.68 14.67 22.40
C PHE A 289 -18.56 13.52 23.42
N MET A 290 -18.53 12.29 22.93
CA MET A 290 -18.47 11.09 23.77
C MET A 290 -17.03 10.85 24.25
N SER A 291 -16.72 11.25 25.49
CA SER A 291 -15.41 11.02 26.12
C SER A 291 -15.30 9.61 26.70
N ASP A 292 -14.28 8.84 26.29
CA ASP A 292 -14.01 7.50 26.83
C ASP A 292 -13.70 7.55 28.34
N VAL A 293 -13.09 8.66 28.79
CA VAL A 293 -12.79 8.91 30.20
C VAL A 293 -14.08 9.01 31.01
N GLN A 294 -15.04 9.80 30.54
CA GLN A 294 -16.32 9.97 31.21
C GLN A 294 -17.12 8.67 31.21
N ASP A 295 -17.10 7.91 30.11
CA ASP A 295 -17.80 6.63 30.01
C ASP A 295 -17.26 5.62 31.04
N TYR A 296 -15.95 5.59 31.27
CA TYR A 296 -15.36 4.73 32.30
C TYR A 296 -15.62 5.23 33.73
N MET A 297 -15.54 6.55 33.96
CA MET A 297 -15.78 7.17 35.28
C MET A 297 -17.24 7.06 35.72
N LEU A 298 -18.17 7.16 34.78
CA LEU A 298 -19.62 7.12 35.00
C LEU A 298 -20.24 5.77 34.63
N ARG A 299 -19.42 4.71 34.52
CA ARG A 299 -19.90 3.37 34.20
C ARG A 299 -20.90 2.90 35.26
N PRO A 300 -21.90 2.07 34.88
CA PRO A 300 -22.87 1.54 35.84
C PRO A 300 -22.17 0.79 36.98
N LEU A 301 -22.62 0.98 38.21
CA LEU A 301 -22.15 0.24 39.39
C LEU A 301 -22.80 -1.16 39.51
N ASP A 302 -23.38 -1.66 38.42
CA ASP A 302 -23.89 -3.03 38.37
C ASP A 302 -22.72 -4.03 38.38
N GLU A 303 -22.92 -5.21 38.94
CA GLU A 303 -21.87 -6.24 39.15
C GLU A 303 -21.14 -6.59 37.84
N ASN A 304 -21.86 -6.48 36.72
CA ASN A 304 -21.33 -6.72 35.38
C ASN A 304 -20.28 -5.70 34.92
N PHE A 305 -20.33 -4.45 35.39
CA PHE A 305 -19.49 -3.33 34.91
C PHE A 305 -18.53 -2.79 35.98
N ASP A 306 -18.89 -2.90 37.27
CA ASP A 306 -18.05 -2.38 38.36
C ASP A 306 -16.72 -3.14 38.48
N GLN A 307 -16.75 -4.45 38.18
CA GLN A 307 -15.58 -5.33 38.19
C GLN A 307 -14.57 -5.06 37.08
N PHE A 308 -14.96 -4.32 36.02
CA PHE A 308 -14.04 -4.05 34.91
C PHE A 308 -12.99 -3.02 35.33
N CYS A 309 -11.73 -3.40 35.18
CA CYS A 309 -10.66 -2.40 35.15
C CYS A 309 -10.72 -1.61 33.84
N LEU A 310 -9.97 -0.52 33.74
CA LEU A 310 -9.97 0.35 32.55
C LEU A 310 -9.73 -0.42 31.25
N TRP A 311 -8.79 -1.37 31.28
CA TRP A 311 -8.44 -2.17 30.11
C TRP A 311 -9.59 -3.10 29.69
N ASP A 312 -10.16 -3.84 30.64
CA ASP A 312 -11.27 -4.75 30.39
C ASP A 312 -12.52 -3.99 29.92
N PHE A 313 -12.77 -2.81 30.49
CA PHE A 313 -13.87 -1.94 30.09
C PHE A 313 -13.68 -1.47 28.66
N MET A 314 -12.49 -0.98 28.31
CA MET A 314 -12.23 -0.52 26.95
C MET A 314 -12.34 -1.67 25.96
N GLU A 315 -11.77 -2.84 26.24
CA GLU A 315 -11.84 -4.02 25.34
C GLU A 315 -13.26 -4.59 25.19
N SER A 316 -14.04 -4.59 26.28
CA SER A 316 -15.34 -5.28 26.32
C SER A 316 -16.52 -4.38 25.95
N THR A 317 -16.31 -3.07 25.84
CA THR A 317 -17.38 -2.12 25.53
C THR A 317 -17.24 -1.52 24.14
N VAL A 318 -18.38 -1.44 23.43
CA VAL A 318 -18.47 -0.84 22.11
C VAL A 318 -19.57 0.21 22.14
N LYS A 319 -19.23 1.44 21.74
CA LYS A 319 -20.21 2.51 21.60
C LYS A 319 -21.07 2.26 20.38
N VAL A 320 -22.39 2.25 20.57
CA VAL A 320 -23.36 2.08 19.49
C VAL A 320 -24.27 3.30 19.45
N LYS A 321 -24.41 3.92 18.27
CA LYS A 321 -25.36 5.01 18.07
C LYS A 321 -26.78 4.42 18.00
N GLY A 322 -27.62 4.71 18.99
CA GLY A 322 -29.03 4.31 18.96
C GLY A 322 -29.80 5.10 17.89
N LYS A 323 -30.51 4.41 17.00
CA LYS A 323 -31.62 5.02 16.26
C LYS A 323 -32.82 5.02 17.19
N MET A 324 -33.42 6.20 17.45
CA MET A 324 -34.73 6.25 18.10
C MET A 324 -35.76 5.75 17.10
N ASP A 325 -36.45 4.65 17.41
CA ASP A 325 -37.58 4.17 16.64
C ASP A 325 -38.74 5.16 16.78
N ASP A 326 -38.98 5.97 15.76
CA ASP A 326 -40.21 6.76 15.65
C ASP A 326 -41.39 5.82 15.39
N GLN A 327 -42.06 5.41 16.47
CA GLN A 327 -43.40 4.85 16.38
C GLN A 327 -44.41 5.98 16.11
N SER A 328 -44.61 6.36 14.84
CA SER A 328 -45.91 6.89 14.42
C SER A 328 -46.23 6.71 12.93
N THR A 329 -47.36 6.03 12.70
CA THR A 329 -48.27 6.08 11.54
C THR A 329 -47.92 5.36 10.23
N ASN A 330 -48.70 4.30 10.00
CA ASN A 330 -49.01 3.69 8.70
C ASN A 330 -49.58 4.72 7.70
N ASN A 331 -49.08 4.74 6.46
CA ASN A 331 -49.90 4.46 5.26
C ASN A 331 -49.03 4.25 4.00
N PRO A 332 -49.48 3.45 3.01
CA PRO A 332 -48.72 3.07 1.83
C PRO A 332 -49.01 3.95 0.59
N GLU A 333 -48.13 3.85 -0.43
CA GLU A 333 -48.17 4.40 -1.80
C GLU A 333 -47.73 5.89 -1.93
N SER A 334 -46.90 6.35 -2.88
CA SER A 334 -46.27 5.80 -4.10
C SER A 334 -45.15 6.76 -4.60
N ASP A 335 -44.19 6.20 -5.36
CA ASP A 335 -43.35 6.77 -6.43
C ASP A 335 -42.08 7.62 -6.18
N ASN A 336 -40.94 6.96 -6.46
CA ASN A 336 -39.77 7.33 -7.29
C ASN A 336 -39.21 8.77 -7.32
N ASP A 337 -37.96 8.91 -6.86
CA ASP A 337 -36.78 9.34 -7.66
C ASP A 337 -35.54 9.39 -6.72
N LEU A 338 -34.56 8.48 -6.88
CA LEU A 338 -33.28 8.64 -7.58
C LEU A 338 -32.17 9.42 -6.80
N PHE A 339 -31.10 8.67 -6.50
CA PHE A 339 -29.76 9.04 -5.98
C PHE A 339 -29.58 9.28 -4.47
N GLY A 340 -28.81 8.38 -3.82
CA GLY A 340 -28.22 8.59 -2.49
C GLY A 340 -27.65 7.29 -1.92
N GLU A 341 -26.34 7.23 -1.77
CA GLU A 341 -25.52 6.07 -1.39
C GLU A 341 -25.83 5.51 0.00
N GLU A 342 -25.96 4.19 0.12
CA GLU A 342 -25.72 3.45 1.38
C GLU A 342 -24.94 2.17 1.05
N ILE A 343 -23.60 2.24 1.18
CA ILE A 343 -22.75 1.06 1.35
C ILE A 343 -22.84 0.69 2.83
N THR A 344 -23.84 -0.11 3.19
CA THR A 344 -23.85 -0.78 4.50
C THR A 344 -23.06 -2.07 4.40
N ASP A 345 -21.95 -2.13 5.13
CA ASP A 345 -21.12 -3.32 5.32
C ASP A 345 -21.93 -4.47 5.93
N LYS A 346 -22.36 -5.41 5.08
CA LYS A 346 -23.00 -6.65 5.51
C LYS A 346 -21.93 -7.61 6.03
N LYS A 347 -21.77 -7.66 7.37
CA LYS A 347 -21.09 -8.76 8.07
C LYS A 347 -21.63 -10.12 7.58
N HIS A 348 -20.86 -10.81 6.74
CA HIS A 348 -21.09 -12.21 6.40
C HIS A 348 -20.77 -13.09 7.61
N LYS A 349 -21.81 -13.63 8.25
CA LYS A 349 -21.69 -14.76 9.17
C LYS A 349 -21.31 -16.01 8.37
N HIS A 350 -20.05 -16.40 8.42
CA HIS A 350 -19.67 -17.76 8.03
C HIS A 350 -20.22 -18.75 9.05
N LYS A 351 -21.24 -19.49 8.60
CA LYS A 351 -21.78 -20.67 9.27
C LYS A 351 -20.74 -21.79 9.15
N LYS A 352 -20.03 -22.11 10.24
CA LYS A 352 -19.32 -23.38 10.33
C LYS A 352 -20.35 -24.50 10.34
N MET A 353 -20.19 -25.46 9.42
CA MET A 353 -20.82 -26.77 9.48
C MET A 353 -19.67 -27.82 9.60
N PRO A 354 -19.98 -28.99 10.18
CA PRO A 354 -19.04 -29.82 10.96
C PRO A 354 -17.83 -30.37 10.21
#